data_AF-A0A7J6FQ38-F1
#
_entry.id   AF-A0A7J6FQ38-F1
#
_cell.length_a   1.000
_cell.length_b   1.000
_cell.length_c   1.000
_cell.angle_alpha   90.00
_cell.angle_beta   90.00
_cell.angle_gamma   90.00
#
_symmetry.space_group_name_H-M   'P 1'
#
loop_
_entity.id
_entity.type
_entity.pdbx_description
1 polymer ?
#
loop_
_entity_poly.entity_id
_entity_poly.type
_entity_poly.pdbx_seq_one_letter_code
_entity_poly.pdbx_strand_id
1 'polypeptide(L)'
;MVKAYKQEYTYRHPWERVTSASWRKFADPENKRILSHILEVDTLNHKLDSDSGKLYTTRAITIHAPGPCLQKFIEVQEKIQYDPHPDNPDSWMLCRHETSIQIKPLSALASMAEKVEQRCAERFVQNSAKGREVMERICKYLEAESGGISL
;
A
#
# COMPACT_ATOMS: atom_id res chain seq x y z
N MET A 1 -3.32 -22.17 -6.42
CA MET A 1 -3.58 -21.29 -7.59
C MET A 1 -3.04 -19.91 -7.23
N VAL A 2 -2.46 -19.18 -8.19
CA VAL A 2 -2.01 -17.80 -8.01
C VAL A 2 -2.92 -16.90 -8.86
N LYS A 3 -3.56 -15.91 -8.25
CA LYS A 3 -4.29 -14.87 -9.00
C LYS A 3 -3.61 -13.53 -8.80
N ALA A 4 -3.43 -12.81 -9.90
CA ALA A 4 -2.81 -11.49 -9.94
C ALA A 4 -3.85 -10.42 -10.31
N TYR A 5 -3.84 -9.31 -9.58
CA TYR A 5 -4.69 -8.14 -9.78
C TYR A 5 -3.80 -6.94 -10.06
N LYS A 6 -4.21 -6.08 -11.00
CA LYS A 6 -3.48 -4.86 -11.34
C LYS A 6 -4.41 -3.66 -11.27
N GLN A 7 -3.89 -2.56 -10.73
CA GLN A 7 -4.60 -1.30 -10.63
C GLN A 7 -3.62 -0.16 -10.91
N GLU A 8 -4.10 0.86 -11.60
CA GLU A 8 -3.35 2.11 -11.82
C GLU A 8 -4.09 3.28 -11.19
N TYR A 9 -3.32 4.25 -10.70
CA TYR A 9 -3.85 5.48 -10.13
C TYR A 9 -2.91 6.65 -10.36
N THR A 10 -3.44 7.78 -10.79
CA THR A 10 -2.66 9.02 -10.97
C THR A 10 -2.79 9.89 -9.73
N TYR A 11 -1.69 10.06 -9.00
CA TYR A 11 -1.55 11.10 -7.98
C TYR A 11 -1.17 12.40 -8.67
N ARG A 12 -2.04 13.42 -8.59
CA ARG A 12 -1.77 14.75 -9.13
C ARG A 12 -0.92 15.59 -8.17
N HIS A 13 0.16 14.98 -7.70
CA HIS A 13 1.08 15.49 -6.69
C HIS A 13 2.52 15.13 -7.08
N PRO A 14 3.49 16.01 -6.80
CA PRO A 14 4.89 15.75 -7.14
C PRO A 14 5.47 14.62 -6.29
N TRP A 15 6.60 14.06 -6.74
CA TRP A 15 7.27 12.91 -6.12
C TRP A 15 7.49 13.08 -4.61
N GLU A 16 8.00 14.23 -4.19
CA GLU A 16 8.37 14.55 -2.80
C GLU A 16 7.16 14.42 -1.88
N ARG A 17 5.99 14.80 -2.38
CA ARG A 17 4.74 14.78 -1.62
C ARG A 17 4.18 13.36 -1.56
N VAL A 18 4.20 12.63 -2.68
CA VAL A 18 3.72 11.23 -2.74
C VAL A 18 4.60 10.32 -1.87
N THR A 19 5.93 10.47 -1.92
CA THR A 19 6.83 9.68 -1.08
C THR A 19 6.66 10.03 0.40
N SER A 20 6.52 11.32 0.75
CA SER A 20 6.23 11.75 2.13
C SER A 20 4.91 11.18 2.64
N ALA A 21 3.85 11.22 1.82
CA ALA A 21 2.57 10.62 2.15
C ALA A 21 2.68 9.11 2.37
N SER A 22 3.48 8.40 1.56
CA SER A 22 3.70 6.95 1.70
C SER A 22 4.29 6.59 3.06
N TRP A 23 5.27 7.37 3.53
CA TRP A 23 5.88 7.22 4.85
C TRP A 23 4.91 7.53 5.98
N ARG A 24 4.18 8.64 5.87
CA ARG A 24 3.22 9.14 6.89
C ARG A 24 1.93 8.33 6.99
N LYS A 25 1.54 7.62 5.93
CA LYS A 25 0.29 6.84 5.84
C LYS A 25 0.04 5.96 7.06
N PHE A 26 1.10 5.35 7.60
CA PHE A 26 1.02 4.46 8.76
C PHE A 26 1.54 5.06 10.07
N ALA A 27 2.10 6.28 10.04
CA ALA A 27 2.67 6.93 11.21
C ALA A 27 1.67 7.86 11.92
N ASP A 28 0.89 8.61 11.14
CA ASP A 28 0.04 9.66 11.70
C ASP A 28 -1.19 9.05 12.42
N PRO A 29 -1.44 9.38 13.71
CA PRO A 29 -2.56 8.81 14.48
C PRO A 29 -3.94 9.04 13.84
N GLU A 30 -4.11 10.15 13.12
CA GLU A 30 -5.33 10.51 12.40
C GLU A 30 -5.71 9.53 11.29
N ASN A 31 -4.74 8.74 10.81
CA ASN A 31 -4.96 7.72 9.78
C ASN A 31 -5.53 6.43 10.38
N LYS A 32 -5.36 6.19 11.70
CA LYS A 32 -5.78 4.94 12.37
C LYS A 32 -7.27 4.66 12.23
N ARG A 33 -8.12 5.70 12.15
CA ARG A 33 -9.56 5.53 11.94
C ARG A 33 -9.89 4.93 10.58
N ILE A 34 -9.21 5.39 9.51
CA ILE A 34 -9.44 4.92 8.13
C ILE A 34 -8.72 3.58 7.91
N LEU A 35 -7.50 3.45 8.45
CA LEU A 35 -6.65 2.26 8.37
C LEU A 35 -6.77 1.38 9.62
N SER A 36 -7.99 1.20 10.15
CA SER A 36 -8.24 0.51 11.43
C SER A 36 -7.83 -0.97 11.48
N HIS A 37 -7.53 -1.56 10.32
CA HIS A 37 -6.98 -2.91 10.21
C HIS A 37 -5.48 -2.95 10.50
N ILE A 38 -4.76 -1.83 10.41
CA ILE A 38 -3.34 -1.74 10.72
C ILE A 38 -3.20 -1.51 12.24
N LEU A 39 -2.57 -2.47 12.92
CA LEU A 39 -2.35 -2.40 14.36
C LEU A 39 -1.03 -1.69 14.68
N GLU A 40 0.05 -2.16 14.05
CA GLU A 40 1.42 -1.73 14.34
C GLU A 40 2.26 -1.72 13.06
N VAL A 41 3.21 -0.81 12.98
CA VAL A 41 4.21 -0.79 11.91
C VAL A 41 5.58 -0.45 12.47
N ASP A 42 6.52 -1.37 12.30
CA ASP A 42 7.90 -1.25 12.77
C ASP A 42 8.87 -1.21 11.59
N THR A 43 9.89 -0.38 11.69
CA THR A 43 11.01 -0.39 10.74
C THR A 43 12.08 -1.36 11.25
N LEU A 44 12.25 -2.48 10.54
CA LEU A 44 13.21 -3.53 10.91
C LEU A 44 14.61 -3.23 10.40
N ASN A 45 14.71 -2.59 9.24
CA ASN A 45 15.97 -2.26 8.61
C ASN A 45 15.83 -0.99 7.76
N HIS A 46 16.89 -0.18 7.73
CA HIS A 46 16.99 1.01 6.90
C HIS A 46 18.44 1.19 6.47
N LYS A 47 18.70 1.20 5.17
CA LYS A 47 20.04 1.33 4.59
C LYS A 47 20.02 2.24 3.38
N LEU A 48 20.87 3.27 3.41
CA LEU A 48 21.23 4.04 2.21
C LEU A 48 22.42 3.35 1.54
N ASP A 49 22.26 2.97 0.29
CA ASP A 49 23.37 2.48 -0.53
C ASP A 49 24.16 3.67 -1.08
N SER A 50 25.43 3.80 -0.67
CA SER A 50 26.27 4.94 -1.03
C SER A 50 26.56 5.02 -2.53
N ASP A 51 26.66 3.87 -3.18
CA ASP A 51 27.11 3.80 -4.57
C ASP A 51 25.97 4.13 -5.54
N SER A 52 24.75 3.66 -5.25
CA SER A 52 23.57 3.92 -6.10
C SER A 52 22.69 5.08 -5.62
N GLY A 53 22.90 5.58 -4.40
CA GLY A 53 22.05 6.59 -3.76
C GLY A 53 20.66 6.07 -3.38
N LYS A 54 20.42 4.76 -3.45
CA LYS A 54 19.09 4.17 -3.19
C LYS A 54 18.88 3.90 -1.71
N LEU A 55 17.70 4.27 -1.23
CA LEU A 55 17.25 3.94 0.11
C LEU A 55 16.47 2.61 0.11
N TYR A 56 16.95 1.66 0.90
CA TYR A 56 16.30 0.38 1.16
C TYR A 56 15.73 0.38 2.57
N THR A 57 14.47 -0.02 2.73
CA THR A 57 13.83 -0.14 4.04
C THR A 57 12.98 -1.39 4.10
N THR A 58 13.10 -2.13 5.19
CA THR A 58 12.23 -3.26 5.53
C THR A 58 11.35 -2.85 6.70
N ARG A 59 10.03 -2.96 6.54
CA ARG A 59 9.05 -2.70 7.60
C ARG A 59 8.20 -3.93 7.87
N ALA A 60 7.92 -4.21 9.14
CA ALA A 60 6.91 -5.17 9.56
C ALA A 60 5.59 -4.42 9.80
N ILE A 61 4.49 -4.96 9.29
CA ILE A 61 3.14 -4.37 9.44
C ILE A 61 2.24 -5.45 10.04
N THR A 62 1.72 -5.21 11.25
CA THR A 62 0.76 -6.09 11.91
C THR A 62 -0.64 -5.69 11.50
N ILE A 63 -1.40 -6.63 10.94
CA ILE A 63 -2.75 -6.39 10.41
C ILE A 63 -3.77 -7.27 11.12
N HIS A 64 -4.85 -6.67 11.60
CA HIS A 64 -6.04 -7.38 12.03
C HIS A 64 -6.91 -7.75 10.82
N ALA A 65 -6.95 -9.05 10.48
CA ALA A 65 -7.70 -9.59 9.37
C ALA A 65 -8.76 -10.60 9.86
N PRO A 66 -10.00 -10.18 10.13
CA PRO A 66 -11.02 -11.07 10.69
C PRO A 66 -11.55 -12.06 9.64
N GLY A 67 -11.25 -13.35 9.72
CA GLY A 67 -11.71 -14.37 8.74
C GLY A 67 -11.28 -15.79 9.12
N PRO A 68 -11.79 -16.84 8.44
CA PRO A 68 -11.49 -18.23 8.81
C PRO A 68 -9.98 -18.50 8.74
N CYS A 69 -9.47 -19.26 9.73
CA CYS A 69 -8.09 -19.57 10.11
C CYS A 69 -7.11 -20.06 9.02
N LEU A 70 -7.11 -19.47 7.83
CA LEU A 70 -6.28 -19.86 6.70
C LEU A 70 -5.08 -18.94 6.48
N GLN A 71 -4.76 -18.06 7.44
CA GLN A 71 -3.53 -17.26 7.42
C GLN A 71 -2.28 -18.10 7.14
N LYS A 72 -2.22 -19.35 7.61
CA LYS A 72 -1.09 -20.26 7.37
C LYS A 72 -0.98 -20.76 5.91
N PHE A 73 -2.04 -20.58 5.13
CA PHE A 73 -2.19 -21.13 3.79
C PHE A 73 -2.37 -20.07 2.71
N ILE A 74 -2.46 -18.79 3.09
CA ILE A 74 -2.65 -17.68 2.18
C ILE A 74 -1.39 -16.81 2.24
N GLU A 75 -0.75 -16.65 1.09
CA GLU A 75 0.35 -15.73 0.89
C GLU A 75 -0.13 -14.63 -0.05
N VAL A 76 0.14 -13.38 0.32
CA VAL A 76 -0.23 -12.22 -0.48
C VAL A 76 1.01 -11.37 -0.68
N GLN A 77 1.34 -11.13 -1.94
CA GLN A 77 2.42 -10.27 -2.34
C GLN A 77 1.85 -9.03 -3.02
N GLU A 78 2.09 -7.86 -2.44
CA GLU A 78 1.76 -6.57 -3.05
C GLU A 78 3.04 -5.90 -3.53
N LYS A 79 3.03 -5.42 -4.77
CA LYS A 79 4.08 -4.60 -5.37
C LYS A 79 3.45 -3.29 -5.82
N ILE A 80 3.93 -2.19 -5.26
CA ILE A 80 3.51 -0.84 -5.64
C ILE A 80 4.72 -0.11 -6.21
N GLN A 81 4.57 0.46 -7.40
CA GLN A 81 5.58 1.26 -8.08
C GLN A 81 5.01 2.65 -8.37
N TYR A 82 5.82 3.68 -8.16
CA TYR A 82 5.47 5.06 -8.48
C TYR A 82 6.48 5.58 -9.51
N ASP A 83 5.98 6.12 -10.61
CA ASP A 83 6.79 6.66 -11.70
C ASP A 83 6.26 8.04 -12.11
N PRO A 84 7.09 8.94 -12.65
CA PRO A 84 6.61 10.19 -13.26
C PRO A 84 5.49 9.92 -14.27
N HIS A 85 4.42 10.72 -14.23
CA HIS A 85 3.30 10.55 -15.15
C HIS A 85 3.72 10.90 -16.59
N PRO A 86 3.37 10.11 -17.62
CA PRO A 86 3.81 10.36 -19.00
C PRO A 86 3.39 11.74 -19.53
N ASP A 87 2.18 12.19 -19.18
CA ASP A 87 1.64 13.48 -19.65
C ASP A 87 2.08 14.69 -18.82
N ASN A 88 2.57 14.48 -17.58
CA ASN A 88 2.95 15.57 -16.68
C ASN A 88 4.02 15.08 -15.67
N PRO A 89 5.24 14.80 -16.15
CA PRO A 89 6.25 14.06 -15.38
C PRO A 89 6.79 14.84 -14.18
N ASP A 90 6.78 16.17 -14.23
CA ASP A 90 7.36 17.01 -13.16
C ASP A 90 6.38 17.25 -12.01
N SER A 91 5.08 17.08 -12.24
CA SER A 91 4.04 17.44 -11.26
C SER A 91 3.21 16.26 -10.77
N TRP A 92 3.08 15.19 -11.56
CA TRP A 92 2.18 14.08 -11.26
C TRP A 92 2.93 12.74 -11.23
N MET A 93 2.44 11.82 -10.39
CA MET A 93 2.97 10.47 -10.25
C MET A 93 1.94 9.44 -10.69
N LEU A 94 2.34 8.51 -11.55
CA LEU A 94 1.59 7.30 -11.89
C LEU A 94 1.95 6.19 -10.89
N CYS A 95 0.95 5.69 -10.17
CA CYS A 95 1.07 4.55 -9.28
C CYS A 95 0.54 3.28 -9.97
N ARG A 96 1.38 2.24 -10.02
CA ARG A 96 1.01 0.89 -10.46
C ARG A 96 1.02 -0.04 -9.26
N HIS A 97 -0.13 -0.63 -8.95
CA HIS A 97 -0.31 -1.57 -7.86
C HIS A 97 -0.63 -2.96 -8.41
N GLU A 98 0.22 -3.93 -8.10
CA GLU A 98 0.05 -5.33 -8.44
C GLU A 98 -0.08 -6.18 -7.16
N THR A 99 -1.14 -6.97 -7.06
CA THR A 99 -1.38 -7.88 -5.92
C THR A 99 -1.45 -9.31 -6.42
N SER A 100 -0.62 -10.20 -5.87
CA SER A 100 -0.65 -11.64 -6.15
C SER A 100 -1.08 -12.40 -4.90
N ILE A 101 -2.13 -13.20 -5.03
CA ILE A 101 -2.68 -14.04 -3.94
C ILE A 101 -2.42 -15.50 -4.28
N GLN A 102 -1.72 -16.19 -3.38
CA GLN A 102 -1.43 -17.61 -3.48
C GLN A 102 -2.08 -18.35 -2.32
N ILE A 103 -2.91 -19.36 -2.65
CA ILE A 103 -3.49 -20.28 -1.67
C ILE A 103 -2.80 -21.63 -1.80
N LYS A 104 -2.19 -22.09 -0.70
CA LYS A 104 -1.58 -23.43 -0.59
C LYS A 104 -2.69 -24.50 -0.68
N PRO A 105 -2.48 -25.60 -1.42
CA PRO A 105 -3.50 -26.62 -1.59
C PRO A 105 -3.87 -27.25 -0.24
N LEU A 106 -5.18 -27.32 0.05
CA LEU A 106 -5.73 -28.11 1.14
C LEU A 106 -6.76 -29.06 0.54
N SER A 107 -6.51 -30.37 0.64
CA SER A 107 -7.43 -31.40 0.16
C SER A 107 -8.85 -31.24 0.74
N ALA A 108 -8.96 -30.71 1.96
CA ALA A 108 -10.23 -30.45 2.65
C ALA A 108 -10.96 -29.14 2.25
N LEU A 109 -10.31 -28.21 1.53
CA LEU A 109 -10.87 -26.89 1.22
C LEU A 109 -10.92 -26.57 -0.27
N ALA A 110 -10.63 -27.53 -1.15
CA ALA A 110 -10.68 -27.34 -2.61
C ALA A 110 -12.01 -26.74 -3.07
N SER A 111 -13.14 -27.14 -2.48
CA SER A 111 -14.48 -26.63 -2.79
C SER A 111 -14.75 -25.19 -2.30
N MET A 112 -14.00 -24.71 -1.31
CA MET A 112 -14.12 -23.37 -0.72
C MET A 112 -12.96 -22.43 -1.10
N ALA A 113 -11.90 -22.95 -1.72
CA ALA A 113 -10.68 -22.22 -2.04
C ALA A 113 -10.99 -20.96 -2.88
N GLU A 114 -11.84 -21.10 -3.89
CA GLU A 114 -12.23 -19.97 -4.75
C GLU A 114 -13.00 -18.88 -3.97
N LYS A 115 -13.92 -19.27 -3.06
CA LYS A 115 -14.66 -18.30 -2.23
C LYS A 115 -13.75 -17.58 -1.24
N VAL A 116 -12.78 -18.30 -0.66
CA VAL A 116 -11.77 -17.72 0.23
C VAL A 116 -10.90 -16.72 -0.53
N GLU A 117 -10.43 -17.12 -1.71
CA GLU A 117 -9.62 -16.27 -2.59
C GLU A 117 -10.35 -14.99 -2.97
N GLN A 118 -11.62 -15.12 -3.39
CA GLN A 118 -12.46 -13.98 -3.77
C GLN A 118 -12.63 -13.00 -2.60
N ARG A 119 -12.92 -13.49 -1.39
CA ARG A 119 -13.05 -12.64 -0.19
C ARG A 119 -11.74 -11.97 0.19
N CYS A 120 -10.61 -12.65 0.02
CA CYS A 120 -9.29 -12.05 0.21
C CYS A 120 -9.10 -10.92 -0.79
N ALA A 121 -9.26 -11.18 -2.08
CA ALA A 121 -9.10 -10.19 -3.15
C ALA A 121 -9.97 -8.94 -2.93
N GLU A 122 -11.25 -9.12 -2.59
CA GLU A 122 -12.18 -8.01 -2.31
C GLU A 122 -11.68 -7.12 -1.16
N ARG A 123 -11.17 -7.72 -0.08
CA ARG A 123 -10.62 -6.98 1.05
C ARG A 123 -9.35 -6.23 0.69
N PHE A 124 -8.45 -6.82 -0.10
CA PHE A 124 -7.25 -6.12 -0.56
C PHE A 124 -7.60 -4.94 -1.45
N VAL A 125 -8.55 -5.10 -2.38
CA VAL A 125 -9.05 -4.00 -3.20
C VAL A 125 -9.62 -2.88 -2.32
N GLN A 126 -10.44 -3.21 -1.32
CA GLN A 126 -10.98 -2.22 -0.38
C GLN A 126 -9.89 -1.54 0.46
N ASN A 127 -8.91 -2.29 0.96
CA ASN A 127 -7.81 -1.75 1.76
C ASN A 127 -6.90 -0.85 0.91
N SER A 128 -6.65 -1.21 -0.35
CA SER A 128 -5.91 -0.37 -1.29
C SER A 128 -6.61 0.97 -1.52
N ALA A 129 -7.95 0.98 -1.63
CA ALA A 129 -8.73 2.20 -1.80
C ALA A 129 -8.62 3.11 -0.57
N LYS A 130 -8.74 2.55 0.64
CA LYS A 130 -8.53 3.29 1.90
C LYS A 130 -7.10 3.85 1.99
N GLY A 131 -6.11 3.06 1.58
CA GLY A 131 -4.72 3.50 1.50
C GLY A 131 -4.54 4.69 0.55
N ARG A 132 -5.17 4.66 -0.63
CA ARG A 132 -5.15 5.77 -1.59
C ARG A 132 -5.83 7.03 -1.04
N GLU A 133 -6.97 6.88 -0.38
CA GLU A 133 -7.68 7.99 0.26
C GLU A 133 -6.80 8.71 1.30
N VAL A 134 -6.13 7.96 2.16
CA VAL A 134 -5.20 8.52 3.16
C VAL A 134 -4.02 9.22 2.48
N MET A 135 -3.44 8.61 1.45
CA MET A 135 -2.35 9.23 0.68
C MET A 135 -2.77 10.58 0.09
N GLU A 136 -3.91 10.64 -0.58
CA GLU A 136 -4.46 11.88 -1.16
C GLU A 136 -4.70 12.95 -0.11
N ARG A 137 -5.23 12.56 1.06
CA ARG A 137 -5.45 13.49 2.18
C ARG A 137 -4.13 14.09 2.67
N ILE A 138 -3.11 13.26 2.89
CA ILE A 138 -1.79 13.73 3.36
C ILE A 138 -1.15 14.63 2.30
N CYS A 139 -1.24 14.27 1.02
CA CYS A 139 -0.72 15.12 -0.05
C CYS A 139 -1.36 16.52 -0.01
N LYS A 140 -2.70 16.61 0.04
CA LYS A 140 -3.41 17.89 0.12
C LYS A 140 -3.03 18.70 1.36
N TYR A 141 -2.83 18.03 2.49
CA TYR A 141 -2.37 18.68 3.72
C TYR A 141 -0.97 19.29 3.54
N LEU A 142 -0.01 18.53 3.01
CA LEU A 142 1.36 18.99 2.75
C LEU A 142 1.41 20.14 1.74
N GLU A 143 0.52 20.13 0.75
CA GLU A 143 0.36 21.22 -0.21
C GLU A 143 -0.10 22.53 0.46
N ALA A 144 -1.14 22.44 1.30
CA ALA A 144 -1.64 23.60 2.04
C ALA A 144 -0.60 24.15 3.04
N GLU A 145 0.14 23.28 3.71
CA GLU A 145 1.23 23.65 4.63
C GLU A 145 2.35 24.40 3.89
N SER A 146 2.76 23.90 2.71
CA SER A 146 3.80 24.54 1.89
C SER A 146 3.38 25.93 1.39
N GLY A 147 2.10 26.11 1.05
CA GLY A 147 1.55 27.40 0.60
C GLY A 147 1.44 28.44 1.72
N GLY A 148 1.25 28.02 2.97
CA GLY A 148 1.16 28.91 4.14
C GLY A 148 2.52 29.40 4.67
N ILE A 149 3.63 28.83 4.20
CA ILE A 149 5.00 29.18 4.63
C ILE A 149 5.61 30.31 3.76
N SER A 150 4.92 30.76 2.71
CA SER A 150 5.32 31.96 1.97
C SER A 150 4.99 33.23 2.79
N LEU A 151 5.94 33.66 3.63
CA LEU A 151 5.99 34.98 4.28
C LEU A 151 6.51 36.05 3.30
#